data_AF-A0A7K7CVL9-F1
#
_entry.id   AF-A0A7K7CVL9-F1
#
_cell.length_a   1.000
_cell.length_b   1.000
_cell.length_c   1.000
_cell.angle_alpha   90.00
_cell.angle_beta   90.00
_cell.angle_gamma   90.00
#
_symmetry.space_group_name_H-M   'P 1'
#
loop_
_entity.id
_entity.type
_entity.pdbx_description
1 polymer ?
#
loop_
_entity_poly.entity_id
_entity_poly.type
_entity_poly.pdbx_seq_one_letter_code
_entity_poly.pdbx_strand_id
1 'polypeptide(L)'
;PLLASAHESSCIRLWSIQGNLMKELLPFAGRPSGPLTALCTDIFTKILLTGSKEGYVFRWNMASFLEDSRNIKNAIKEELCWRAHASEVVDLFIEEEKNVVVTASIDGSVRLWHARTGYYFGFFGQARKFDLTDTSRLILPSDVSGFSAIIKEESKHTEKKKIIYPLILDRDK
;
A
#
# COMPACT_ATOMS: atom_id res chain seq x y z
N PRO A 1 6.15 -19.65 11.59
CA PRO A 1 6.13 -19.23 10.17
C PRO A 1 4.71 -18.81 9.79
N LEU A 2 4.58 -17.74 9.01
CA LEU A 2 3.31 -17.15 8.59
C LEU A 2 3.17 -17.34 7.08
N LEU A 3 1.98 -17.67 6.61
CA LEU A 3 1.67 -17.73 5.19
C LEU A 3 0.73 -16.58 4.83
N ALA A 4 0.95 -15.96 3.67
CA ALA A 4 0.08 -14.94 3.12
C ALA A 4 -0.50 -15.40 1.78
N SER A 5 -1.75 -15.05 1.53
CA SER A 5 -2.44 -15.37 0.27
C SER A 5 -3.23 -14.16 -0.20
N ALA A 6 -3.15 -13.88 -1.49
CA ALA A 6 -3.93 -12.88 -2.20
C ALA A 6 -5.18 -13.55 -2.81
N HIS A 7 -6.33 -12.87 -2.74
CA HIS A 7 -7.62 -13.41 -3.19
C HIS A 7 -8.28 -12.51 -4.24
N GLU A 8 -9.18 -13.11 -5.02
CA GLU A 8 -9.98 -12.41 -6.03
C GLU A 8 -10.91 -11.34 -5.43
N SER A 9 -11.34 -11.52 -4.17
CA SER A 9 -12.17 -10.56 -3.43
C SER A 9 -11.38 -9.38 -2.84
N SER A 10 -10.22 -9.06 -3.40
CA SER A 10 -9.30 -8.03 -2.91
C SER A 10 -8.74 -8.25 -1.51
N CYS A 11 -9.01 -9.40 -0.88
CA CYS A 11 -8.60 -9.65 0.48
C CYS A 11 -7.26 -10.37 0.53
N ILE A 12 -6.50 -10.08 1.57
CA ILE A 12 -5.28 -10.82 1.90
C ILE A 12 -5.59 -11.61 3.15
N ARG A 13 -5.33 -12.92 3.11
CA ARG A 13 -5.45 -13.77 4.29
C ARG A 13 -4.10 -14.21 4.76
N LEU A 14 -3.91 -14.08 6.07
CA LEU A 14 -2.73 -14.52 6.80
C LEU A 14 -3.06 -15.77 7.59
N TRP A 15 -2.23 -16.79 7.45
CA TRP A 15 -2.47 -18.13 7.98
C TRP A 15 -1.31 -18.59 8.84
N SER A 16 -1.62 -19.38 9.86
CA SER A 16 -0.60 -20.20 10.50
C SER A 16 -0.21 -21.35 9.58
N ILE A 17 1.00 -21.89 9.73
CA ILE A 17 1.41 -23.10 9.00
C ILE A 17 0.54 -24.33 9.30
N GLN A 18 -0.25 -24.30 10.38
CA GLN A 18 -1.23 -25.33 10.69
C GLN A 18 -2.55 -25.15 9.94
N GLY A 19 -2.68 -24.10 9.11
CA GLY A 19 -3.87 -23.81 8.30
C GLY A 19 -4.92 -22.94 9.00
N ASN A 20 -4.63 -22.41 10.19
CA ASN A 20 -5.58 -21.55 10.89
C ASN A 20 -5.54 -20.13 10.32
N LEU A 21 -6.70 -19.55 10.01
CA LEU A 21 -6.81 -18.15 9.63
C LEU A 21 -6.46 -17.26 10.82
N MET A 22 -5.41 -16.46 10.71
CA MET A 22 -4.96 -15.55 11.75
C MET A 22 -5.55 -14.16 11.56
N LYS A 23 -5.55 -13.66 10.32
CA LYS A 23 -6.02 -12.32 10.00
C LYS A 23 -6.50 -12.23 8.55
N GLU A 24 -7.51 -11.41 8.33
CA GLU A 24 -7.92 -10.95 7.00
C GLU A 24 -7.65 -9.45 6.90
N LEU A 25 -7.04 -9.04 5.78
CA LEU A 25 -6.74 -7.66 5.46
C LEU A 25 -7.54 -7.25 4.24
N LEU A 26 -8.09 -6.05 4.28
CA LEU A 26 -8.86 -5.45 3.20
C LEU A 26 -8.27 -4.08 2.89
N PRO A 27 -8.16 -3.70 1.60
CA PRO A 27 -7.77 -2.36 1.20
C PRO A 27 -8.64 -1.29 1.88
N PHE A 28 -8.05 -0.13 2.14
CA PHE A 28 -8.75 0.99 2.77
C PHE A 28 -9.99 1.41 1.98
N ALA A 29 -11.06 1.78 2.69
CA ALA A 29 -12.34 2.16 2.10
C ALA A 29 -12.19 3.33 1.10
N GLY A 30 -12.73 3.16 -0.12
CA GLY A 30 -12.63 4.15 -1.20
C GLY A 30 -11.46 3.95 -2.16
N ARG A 31 -10.62 2.93 -1.96
CA ARG A 31 -9.59 2.51 -2.92
C ARG A 31 -10.18 1.60 -4.00
N PRO A 32 -9.54 1.53 -5.18
CA PRO A 32 -9.93 0.59 -6.22
C PRO A 32 -9.93 -0.83 -5.66
N SER A 33 -11.11 -1.45 -5.72
CA SER A 33 -11.36 -2.82 -5.32
C SER A 33 -11.27 -3.68 -6.56
N GLY A 34 -10.44 -4.72 -6.50
CA GLY A 34 -10.25 -5.68 -7.58
C GLY A 34 -9.35 -6.86 -7.20
N PRO A 35 -9.31 -7.92 -8.02
CA PRO A 35 -8.55 -9.13 -7.72
C PRO A 35 -7.08 -8.84 -7.42
N LEU A 36 -6.57 -9.42 -6.33
CA LEU A 36 -5.13 -9.42 -6.08
C LEU A 36 -4.49 -10.58 -6.85
N THR A 37 -3.45 -10.26 -7.60
CA THR A 37 -2.84 -11.15 -8.61
C THR A 37 -1.40 -11.49 -8.30
N ALA A 38 -0.72 -10.66 -7.52
CA ALA A 38 0.67 -10.89 -7.09
C ALA A 38 0.84 -10.55 -5.61
N LEU A 39 1.76 -11.25 -4.94
CA LEU A 39 2.08 -11.04 -3.53
C LEU A 39 3.57 -11.29 -3.28
N CYS A 40 4.23 -10.39 -2.56
CA CYS A 40 5.66 -10.48 -2.25
C CYS A 40 5.95 -9.87 -0.88
N THR A 41 7.02 -10.30 -0.21
CA THR A 41 7.42 -9.80 1.11
C THR A 41 8.93 -9.62 1.18
N ASP A 42 9.41 -8.79 2.10
CA ASP A 42 10.82 -8.62 2.41
C ASP A 42 11.39 -9.83 3.19
N ILE A 43 12.71 -9.95 3.28
CA ILE A 43 13.40 -11.04 3.98
C ILE A 43 13.03 -11.12 5.47
N PHE A 44 12.63 -9.99 6.07
CA PHE A 44 12.21 -9.93 7.47
C PHE A 44 10.68 -10.01 7.66
N THR A 45 9.91 -10.14 6.58
CA THR A 45 8.44 -10.17 6.59
C THR A 45 7.77 -8.96 7.25
N LYS A 46 8.45 -7.82 7.32
CA LYS A 46 7.90 -6.57 7.88
C LYS A 46 7.07 -5.80 6.87
N ILE A 47 7.30 -6.02 5.59
CA ILE A 47 6.63 -5.37 4.47
C ILE A 47 5.97 -6.46 3.62
N LEU A 48 4.71 -6.24 3.31
CA LEU A 48 3.98 -7.05 2.34
C LEU A 48 3.56 -6.15 1.18
N LEU A 49 3.88 -6.58 -0.04
CA LEU A 49 3.41 -5.96 -1.26
C LEU A 49 2.37 -6.84 -1.94
N THR A 50 1.33 -6.22 -2.46
CA THR A 50 0.32 -6.91 -3.28
C THR A 50 0.03 -6.16 -4.55
N GLY A 51 -0.07 -6.87 -5.66
CA GLY A 51 -0.43 -6.35 -6.98
C GLY A 51 -1.88 -6.69 -7.30
N SER A 52 -2.56 -5.84 -8.07
CA SER A 52 -3.94 -6.08 -8.51
C SER A 52 -4.07 -6.25 -10.01
N LYS A 53 -5.19 -6.84 -10.42
CA LYS A 53 -5.63 -6.97 -11.81
C LYS A 53 -5.78 -5.64 -12.53
N GLU A 54 -6.13 -4.60 -11.79
CA GLU A 54 -6.23 -3.27 -12.35
C GLU A 54 -4.84 -2.66 -12.54
N GLY A 55 -3.78 -3.10 -11.86
CA GLY A 55 -2.45 -2.49 -11.99
C GLY A 55 -2.04 -1.66 -10.78
N TYR A 56 -2.77 -1.77 -9.67
CA TYR A 56 -2.39 -1.15 -8.41
C TYR A 56 -1.39 -2.01 -7.65
N VAL A 57 -0.52 -1.34 -6.90
CA VAL A 57 0.35 -1.96 -5.91
C VAL A 57 0.03 -1.36 -4.55
N PHE A 58 -0.10 -2.24 -3.56
CA PHE A 58 -0.37 -1.89 -2.18
C PHE A 58 0.82 -2.32 -1.33
N ARG A 59 1.20 -1.48 -0.36
CA ARG A 59 2.24 -1.75 0.62
C ARG A 59 1.65 -1.78 2.01
N TRP A 60 1.88 -2.88 2.70
CA TRP A 60 1.40 -3.14 4.05
C TRP A 60 2.57 -3.26 5.01
N ASN A 61 2.43 -2.68 6.19
CA ASN A 61 3.38 -2.85 7.28
C ASN A 61 2.87 -3.90 8.27
N MET A 62 3.65 -4.96 8.41
CA MET A 62 3.40 -6.11 9.28
C MET A 62 4.32 -6.13 10.51
N ALA A 63 5.25 -5.20 10.65
CA ALA A 63 6.25 -5.20 11.72
C ALA A 63 5.61 -5.27 13.12
N SER A 64 4.64 -4.39 13.41
CA SER A 64 3.94 -4.39 14.70
C SER A 64 3.18 -5.69 14.96
N PHE A 65 2.59 -6.30 13.92
CA PHE A 65 1.87 -7.56 14.04
C PHE A 65 2.79 -8.75 14.38
N LEU A 66 4.02 -8.74 13.86
CA LEU A 66 5.00 -9.79 14.13
C LEU A 66 5.63 -9.69 15.53
N GLU A 67 5.75 -8.48 16.07
CA GLU A 67 6.31 -8.26 17.42
C GLU A 67 5.38 -8.80 18.53
N ASP A 68 4.08 -8.56 18.42
CA ASP A 68 3.10 -9.13 19.35
C ASP A 68 1.75 -9.35 18.64
N SER A 69 1.57 -10.57 18.12
CA SER A 69 0.37 -10.95 17.38
C SER A 69 -0.90 -11.05 18.24
N ARG A 70 -0.77 -11.02 19.58
CA ARG A 70 -1.90 -11.15 20.52
C ARG A 70 -2.46 -9.79 20.93
N ASN A 71 -1.72 -8.72 20.70
CA ASN A 71 -2.17 -7.37 20.97
C ASN A 71 -3.08 -6.86 19.86
N ILE A 72 -4.34 -6.62 20.19
CA ILE A 72 -5.37 -6.12 19.26
C ILE A 72 -4.97 -4.75 18.67
N LYS A 73 -4.09 -3.99 19.33
CA LYS A 73 -3.57 -2.70 18.83
C LYS A 73 -2.52 -2.85 17.72
N ASN A 74 -1.92 -4.03 17.54
CA ASN A 74 -0.95 -4.30 16.50
C ASN A 74 -1.66 -4.58 15.18
N ALA A 75 -2.21 -3.51 14.62
CA ALA A 75 -2.88 -3.53 13.32
C ALA A 75 -1.84 -3.56 12.20
N ILE A 76 -2.07 -4.45 11.23
CA ILE A 76 -1.38 -4.37 9.94
C ILE A 76 -1.97 -3.16 9.22
N LYS A 77 -1.09 -2.23 8.85
CA LYS A 77 -1.50 -0.96 8.24
C LYS A 77 -1.14 -0.96 6.77
N GLU A 78 -2.09 -0.55 5.93
CA GLU A 78 -1.79 -0.16 4.56
C GLU A 78 -1.06 1.19 4.60
N GLU A 79 0.21 1.22 4.17
CA GLU A 79 1.02 2.44 4.21
C GLU A 79 0.98 3.20 2.88
N LEU A 80 0.83 2.47 1.77
CA LEU A 80 0.92 3.02 0.43
C LEU A 80 -0.01 2.28 -0.54
N CYS A 81 -0.64 3.02 -1.43
CA CYS A 81 -1.25 2.48 -2.64
C CYS A 81 -0.89 3.41 -3.79
N TRP A 82 -0.43 2.84 -4.90
CA TRP A 82 -0.16 3.59 -6.12
C TRP A 82 -0.55 2.77 -7.32
N ARG A 83 -0.87 3.45 -8.42
CA ARG A 83 -1.11 2.80 -9.70
C ARG A 83 0.26 2.58 -10.36
N ALA A 84 0.70 1.33 -10.46
CA ALA A 84 2.00 1.01 -11.04
C ALA A 84 1.90 0.86 -12.57
N HIS A 85 0.86 0.16 -13.01
CA HIS A 85 0.70 -0.27 -14.40
C HIS A 85 -0.66 0.15 -14.95
N ALA A 86 -0.78 0.21 -16.28
CA ALA A 86 -2.07 0.45 -16.92
C ALA A 86 -2.99 -0.79 -16.83
N SER A 87 -2.39 -1.97 -16.65
CA SER A 87 -3.07 -3.27 -16.57
C SER A 87 -2.54 -4.13 -15.41
N GLU A 88 -2.99 -5.37 -15.35
CA GLU A 88 -2.73 -6.35 -14.30
C GLU A 88 -1.25 -6.47 -13.94
N VAL A 89 -0.95 -6.36 -12.64
CA VAL A 89 0.37 -6.69 -12.10
C VAL A 89 0.46 -8.21 -11.99
N VAL A 90 1.43 -8.80 -12.67
CA VAL A 90 1.61 -10.27 -12.67
C VAL A 90 2.72 -10.72 -11.74
N ASP A 91 3.66 -9.83 -11.40
CA ASP A 91 4.76 -10.16 -10.52
C ASP A 91 5.31 -8.94 -9.77
N LEU A 92 5.92 -9.20 -8.61
CA LEU A 92 6.46 -8.22 -7.68
C LEU A 92 7.78 -8.71 -7.08
N PHE A 93 8.77 -7.84 -7.06
CA PHE A 93 10.06 -8.11 -6.44
C PHE A 93 10.55 -6.91 -5.61
N ILE A 94 11.10 -7.18 -4.43
CA ILE A 94 11.69 -6.18 -3.55
C ILE A 94 13.21 -6.38 -3.54
N GLU A 95 13.93 -5.31 -3.88
CA GLU A 95 15.36 -5.21 -3.66
C GLU A 95 15.58 -4.26 -2.48
N GLU A 96 16.00 -4.82 -1.34
CA GLU A 96 16.05 -4.11 -0.08
C GLU A 96 17.27 -3.18 0.06
N GLU A 97 18.44 -3.60 -0.44
CA GLU A 97 19.69 -2.84 -0.30
C GLU A 97 19.62 -1.49 -1.03
N LYS A 98 18.93 -1.46 -2.17
CA LYS A 98 18.69 -0.27 -3.00
C LYS A 98 17.34 0.37 -2.73
N ASN A 99 16.51 -0.20 -1.86
CA ASN A 99 15.17 0.27 -1.53
C ASN A 99 14.27 0.42 -2.79
N VAL A 100 14.30 -0.60 -3.64
CA VAL A 100 13.60 -0.63 -4.94
C VAL A 100 12.52 -1.71 -4.95
N VAL A 101 11.41 -1.41 -5.61
CA VAL A 101 10.40 -2.39 -6.00
C VAL A 101 10.39 -2.49 -7.51
N VAL A 102 10.38 -3.72 -8.01
CA VAL A 102 10.20 -4.05 -9.42
C VAL A 102 8.81 -4.66 -9.61
N THR A 103 8.07 -4.18 -10.59
CA THR A 103 6.74 -4.66 -10.94
C THR A 103 6.71 -5.10 -12.40
N ALA A 104 6.07 -6.24 -12.69
CA ALA A 104 5.82 -6.71 -14.06
C ALA A 104 4.32 -6.77 -14.34
N SER A 105 3.92 -6.52 -15.59
CA SER A 105 2.50 -6.45 -15.97
C SER A 105 2.20 -7.06 -17.34
N ILE A 106 0.93 -7.43 -17.53
CA ILE A 106 0.36 -7.79 -18.84
C ILE A 106 0.42 -6.61 -19.82
N ASP A 107 0.58 -5.36 -19.35
CA ASP A 107 0.81 -4.20 -20.22
C ASP A 107 2.14 -4.26 -21.01
N GLY A 108 2.95 -5.29 -20.78
CA GLY A 108 4.20 -5.55 -21.49
C GLY A 108 5.39 -4.80 -20.92
N SER A 109 5.22 -4.06 -19.82
CA SER A 109 6.29 -3.31 -19.16
C SER A 109 6.74 -3.95 -17.85
N VAL A 110 8.01 -3.71 -17.52
CA VAL A 110 8.57 -3.94 -16.19
C VAL A 110 9.07 -2.60 -15.67
N ARG A 111 8.60 -2.20 -14.49
CA ARG A 111 8.78 -0.84 -13.93
C ARG A 111 9.50 -0.88 -12.60
N LEU A 112 10.27 0.17 -12.32
CA LEU A 112 11.02 0.37 -11.09
C LEU A 112 10.42 1.51 -10.27
N TRP A 113 10.34 1.26 -8.97
CA TRP A 113 9.76 2.17 -8.00
C TRP A 113 10.62 2.26 -6.74
N HIS A 114 10.57 3.40 -6.06
CA HIS A 114 11.12 3.52 -4.72
C HIS A 114 10.22 2.82 -3.70
N ALA A 115 10.76 1.84 -2.97
CA ALA A 115 9.95 0.92 -2.16
C ALA A 115 9.16 1.59 -1.03
N ARG A 116 9.67 2.71 -0.49
CA ARG A 116 9.02 3.42 0.62
C ARG A 116 7.98 4.45 0.19
N THR A 117 8.19 5.09 -0.96
CA THR A 117 7.37 6.24 -1.40
C THR A 117 6.50 5.94 -2.62
N GLY A 118 6.80 4.86 -3.35
CA GLY A 118 6.15 4.52 -4.62
C GLY A 118 6.51 5.47 -5.75
N TYR A 119 7.64 6.19 -5.64
CA TYR A 119 8.09 7.09 -6.71
C TYR A 119 8.64 6.29 -7.87
N TYR A 120 8.27 6.70 -9.08
CA TYR A 120 8.66 6.01 -10.30
C TYR A 120 10.09 6.38 -10.71
N PHE A 121 10.93 5.37 -10.92
CA PHE A 121 12.29 5.56 -11.44
C PHE A 121 12.37 5.35 -12.96
N GLY A 122 11.45 4.57 -13.53
CA GLY A 122 11.47 4.24 -14.94
C GLY A 122 11.03 2.82 -15.26
N PHE A 123 11.26 2.41 -16.50
CA PHE A 123 10.94 1.07 -17.00
C PHE A 123 12.13 0.46 -17.72
N PHE A 124 12.21 -0.87 -17.75
CA PHE A 124 13.25 -1.58 -18.49
C PHE A 124 13.08 -1.38 -20.00
N GLY A 125 14.19 -1.15 -20.70
CA GLY A 125 14.21 -0.83 -22.14
C GLY A 125 14.13 0.66 -22.45
N GLN A 126 13.99 1.53 -21.45
CA GLN A 126 14.08 2.98 -21.66
C GLN A 126 15.51 3.41 -22.05
N ALA A 127 15.64 4.49 -22.83
CA ALA A 127 16.95 4.97 -23.29
C ALA A 127 17.83 5.58 -22.19
N ARG A 128 17.20 6.11 -21.12
CA ARG A 128 17.92 6.74 -20.00
C ARG A 128 18.28 5.72 -18.93
N LYS A 129 19.49 5.80 -18.38
CA LYS A 129 19.86 5.00 -17.20
C LYS A 129 18.97 5.38 -16.02
N PHE A 130 18.70 4.42 -15.14
CA PHE A 130 18.01 4.67 -13.88
C PHE A 130 18.87 5.56 -12.99
N ASP A 131 18.26 6.59 -12.41
CA ASP A 131 18.83 7.38 -11.32
C ASP A 131 18.03 7.06 -10.06
N LEU A 132 18.63 6.26 -9.17
CA LEU A 132 18.00 5.84 -7.92
C LEU A 132 18.20 6.85 -6.79
N THR A 133 19.02 7.89 -7.00
CA THR A 133 19.36 8.88 -5.97
C THR A 133 18.35 10.01 -5.89
N ASP A 134 17.68 10.34 -6.99
CA ASP A 134 16.62 11.35 -7.02
C ASP A 134 15.29 10.78 -6.51
N THR A 135 15.14 10.72 -5.19
CA THR A 135 13.89 10.34 -4.53
C THR A 135 13.01 11.54 -4.19
N SER A 136 13.30 12.72 -4.77
CA SER A 136 12.61 13.97 -4.45
C SER A 136 11.49 14.31 -5.45
N ARG A 137 11.58 13.74 -6.66
CA ARG A 137 10.66 14.05 -7.76
C ARG A 137 9.57 13.01 -7.86
N LEU A 138 8.32 13.46 -7.77
CA LEU A 138 7.17 12.65 -8.14
C LEU A 138 7.03 12.66 -9.66
N ILE A 139 7.65 11.68 -10.31
CA ILE A 139 7.39 11.35 -11.71
C ILE A 139 6.36 10.22 -11.73
N LEU A 140 5.40 10.29 -12.65
CA LEU A 140 4.46 9.19 -12.92
C LEU A 140 4.73 8.65 -14.33
N PRO A 141 4.47 7.36 -14.57
CA PRO A 141 4.41 6.86 -15.93
C PRO A 141 3.36 7.63 -16.76
N SER A 142 3.65 7.87 -18.04
CA SER A 142 2.79 8.69 -18.91
C SER A 142 1.39 8.11 -19.13
N ASP A 143 1.24 6.79 -18.97
CA ASP A 143 0.02 6.03 -19.18
C ASP A 143 -0.80 5.82 -17.90
N VAL A 144 -0.33 6.37 -16.77
CA VAL A 144 -0.97 6.22 -15.47
C VAL A 144 -1.25 7.59 -14.87
N SER A 145 -2.52 7.86 -14.60
CA SER A 145 -2.98 9.10 -13.96
C SER A 145 -3.22 8.97 -12.44
N GLY A 146 -3.10 7.76 -11.89
CA GLY A 146 -3.39 7.47 -10.47
C GLY A 146 -2.26 7.91 -9.54
N PHE A 147 -2.59 8.77 -8.56
CA PHE A 147 -1.64 9.26 -7.56
C PHE A 147 -1.26 8.21 -6.50
N SER A 148 -0.05 8.30 -5.95
CA SER A 148 0.44 7.50 -4.81
C SER A 148 -0.11 8.05 -3.50
N ALA A 149 -1.11 7.40 -2.91
CA ALA A 149 -1.69 7.84 -1.65
C ALA A 149 -0.91 7.23 -0.47
N ILE A 150 0.09 7.99 0.04
CA ILE A 150 0.70 7.70 1.35
C ILE A 150 -0.39 7.87 2.41
N ILE A 151 -0.75 6.80 3.12
CA ILE A 151 -1.65 6.92 4.27
C ILE A 151 -0.84 7.49 5.42
N LYS A 152 -0.87 8.82 5.57
CA LYS A 152 -0.54 9.45 6.85
C LYS A 152 -1.83 9.49 7.66
N GLU A 153 -1.90 8.69 8.73
CA GLU A 153 -2.76 9.08 9.85
C GLU A 153 -2.17 10.38 10.41
N GLU A 154 -2.80 11.52 10.13
CA GLU A 154 -2.77 12.59 11.12
C GLU A 154 -3.39 12.00 12.38
N SER A 155 -2.58 11.83 13.42
CA SER A 155 -3.07 11.64 14.77
C SER A 155 -3.91 12.87 15.12
N LYS A 156 -5.22 12.84 14.82
CA LYS A 156 -6.17 13.79 15.38
C LYS A 156 -6.20 13.51 16.89
N HIS A 157 -5.28 14.13 17.63
CA HIS A 157 -5.62 14.61 18.95
C HIS A 157 -6.76 15.59 18.75
N THR A 158 -7.99 15.08 18.83
CA THR A 158 -9.17 15.93 19.01
C THR A 158 -9.00 16.59 20.38
N GLU A 159 -8.32 17.74 20.41
CA GLU A 159 -8.67 18.77 21.38
C GLU A 159 -10.15 19.06 21.15
N LYS A 160 -10.98 18.71 22.14
CA LYS A 160 -12.39 19.09 22.15
C LYS A 160 -12.45 20.62 22.18
N LYS A 161 -12.47 21.26 21.01
CA LYS A 161 -12.85 22.66 20.89
C LYS A 161 -14.28 22.76 21.39
N LYS A 162 -14.44 23.39 22.55
CA LYS A 162 -15.72 23.68 23.20
C LYS A 162 -16.44 24.69 22.30
N ILE A 163 -17.30 24.20 21.42
CA ILE A 163 -18.16 25.05 20.58
C ILE A 163 -19.21 25.65 21.51
N ILE A 164 -19.04 26.94 21.82
CA ILE A 164 -20.06 27.75 22.49
C ILE A 164 -21.04 28.16 21.40
N TYR A 165 -22.28 27.68 21.46
CA TYR A 165 -23.35 28.10 20.55
C TYR A 165 -23.92 29.44 21.03
N PRO A 166 -23.75 30.55 20.31
CA PRO A 166 -24.37 31.82 20.67
C PRO A 166 -25.75 31.87 20.00
N LEU A 167 -26.71 31.12 20.54
CA LEU A 167 -28.12 31.29 20.18
C LEU A 167 -28.89 31.54 21.47
N ILE A 168 -29.04 32.82 21.82
CA ILE A 168 -29.99 33.26 22.82
C ILE A 168 -31.35 33.27 22.10
N LEU A 169 -32.23 32.34 22.48
CA LEU A 169 -33.63 32.39 22.11
C LEU A 169 -34.29 33.50 22.94
N ASP A 170 -34.56 34.62 22.29
CA ASP A 170 -35.37 35.70 22.83
C ASP A 170 -36.79 35.16 23.04
N ARG A 171 -37.20 35.02 24.30
CA ARG A 171 -38.56 34.67 24.69
C ARG A 171 -39.06 35.73 25.64
N ASP A 172 -39.64 36.79 25.09
CA ASP A 172 -40.53 37.68 25.82
C ASP A 172 -41.65 38.16 24.88
N LYS A 173 -42.85 37.62 25.11
CA LYS A 173 -44.15 38.32 25.13
C LYS A 173 -45.26 37.38 25.59
#